data_AF-A0A5P9CTQ1-F1
#
_entry.id   AF-A0A5P9CTQ1-F1
#
_cell.length_a   1.000
_cell.length_b   1.000
_cell.length_c   1.000
_cell.angle_alpha   90.00
_cell.angle_beta   90.00
_cell.angle_gamma   90.00
#
_symmetry.space_group_name_H-M   'P 1'
#
loop_
_entity.id
_entity.type
_entity.pdbx_description
1 polymer ?
#
loop_
_entity_poly.entity_id
_entity_poly.type
_entity_poly.pdbx_seq_one_letter_code
_entity_poly.pdbx_strand_id
1 'polypeptide(L)' 'MILGAIVEKLKRQSKDDFKGRQFEAWLIIQAVSWYLRYPLSYRDVEEMFREHGFEVDHNTINRWA' A
#
# COMPACT_ATOMS: atom_id res chain seq x y z
N MET A 1 -19.81 -11.15 20.80
CA MET A 1 -20.74 -10.25 20.07
C MET A 1 -20.35 -10.23 18.60
N ILE A 2 -21.34 -10.29 17.71
CA ILE A 2 -21.21 -10.42 16.24
C ILE A 2 -20.19 -9.42 15.64
N LEU A 3 -20.13 -8.20 16.18
CA LEU A 3 -19.20 -7.15 15.72
C LEU A 3 -17.73 -7.58 15.79
N GLY A 4 -17.31 -8.25 16.87
CA GLY A 4 -15.93 -8.70 17.03
C GLY A 4 -15.54 -9.77 16.00
N ALA A 5 -16.47 -10.69 15.67
CA ALA A 5 -16.23 -11.71 14.65
C ALA A 5 -16.10 -11.10 13.24
N ILE A 6 -16.86 -10.05 12.94
CA ILE A 6 -16.74 -9.33 11.66
C ILE A 6 -15.38 -8.61 11.57
N VAL A 7 -14.97 -7.91 12.63
CA VAL A 7 -13.67 -7.22 12.66
C VAL A 7 -12.51 -8.20 12.46
N GLU A 8 -12.51 -9.32 13.17
CA GLU A 8 -11.45 -10.32 13.03
C GLU A 8 -11.45 -10.98 11.65
N LYS A 9 -12.62 -11.20 11.05
CA LYS A 9 -12.72 -11.68 9.66
C LYS A 9 -12.11 -10.67 8.67
N LEU A 10 -12.42 -9.38 8.82
CA LEU A 10 -11.88 -8.33 7.95
C LEU A 10 -10.37 -8.17 8.09
N LYS A 11 -9.85 -8.19 9.33
CA LYS A 11 -8.39 -8.16 9.56
C LYS A 11 -7.68 -9.34 8.93
N ARG A 12 -8.25 -10.55 9.07
CA ARG A 12 -7.68 -11.76 8.47
C ARG A 12 -7.69 -11.68 6.94
N GLN A 13 -8.79 -11.23 6.35
CA GLN A 13 -8.88 -11.06 4.91
C GLN A 13 -7.84 -10.05 4.40
N SER A 14 -7.74 -8.88 5.04
CA SER A 14 -6.70 -7.90 4.69
C SER A 14 -5.29 -8.48 4.82
N LYS A 15 -5.01 -9.28 5.85
CA LYS A 15 -3.71 -9.96 5.99
C LYS A 15 -3.46 -10.96 4.86
N ASP A 16 -4.48 -11.68 4.42
CA ASP A 16 -4.39 -12.65 3.33
C ASP A 16 -4.20 -11.95 1.96
N ASP A 17 -4.84 -10.80 1.74
CA ASP A 17 -4.75 -10.02 0.49
C ASP A 17 -3.32 -9.52 0.17
N PHE A 18 -2.52 -9.24 1.21
CA PHE A 18 -1.13 -8.78 1.08
C PHE A 18 -0.09 -9.87 1.39
N LYS A 19 -0.53 -11.11 1.58
CA LYS A 19 0.37 -12.23 1.92
C LYS A 19 1.38 -12.47 0.80
N GLY A 20 2.67 -12.50 1.14
CA GLY A 20 3.76 -12.76 0.19
C GLY A 20 4.15 -11.56 -0.68
N ARG A 21 3.62 -10.36 -0.40
CA ARG A 21 4.15 -9.12 -0.97
C ARG A 21 5.48 -8.77 -0.31
N GLN A 22 6.40 -8.20 -1.11
CA GLN A 22 7.70 -7.73 -0.62
C GLN A 22 7.58 -6.54 0.34
N PHE A 23 6.54 -5.72 0.17
CA PHE A 23 6.32 -4.51 0.93
C PHE A 23 5.08 -4.64 1.81
N GLU A 24 5.10 -3.92 2.93
CA GLU A 24 3.98 -3.84 3.85
C GLU A 24 2.73 -3.29 3.17
N ALA A 25 1.57 -3.84 3.54
CA ALA A 25 0.28 -3.46 2.97
C ALA A 25 0.02 -1.96 3.01
N TRP A 26 0.38 -1.32 4.12
CA TRP A 26 0.15 0.12 4.32
C TRP A 26 0.94 0.97 3.32
N LEU A 27 2.15 0.55 2.94
CA LEU A 27 3.00 1.27 1.98
C LEU A 27 2.41 1.19 0.57
N ILE A 28 1.93 0.00 0.19
CA ILE A 28 1.24 -0.24 -1.09
C ILE A 28 -0.03 0.62 -1.17
N ILE A 29 -0.86 0.57 -0.13
CA ILE A 29 -2.09 1.37 -0.06
C ILE A 29 -1.79 2.86 -0.11
N GLN A 30 -0.73 3.32 0.56
CA GLN A 30 -0.34 4.73 0.57
C GLN A 30 0.06 5.21 -0.83
N ALA A 31 0.87 4.41 -1.55
CA ALA A 31 1.31 4.73 -2.91
C ALA A 31 0.12 4.86 -3.88
N VAL A 32 -0.75 3.85 -3.90
CA VAL A 32 -1.96 3.83 -4.74
C VAL A 32 -2.89 4.97 -4.38
N SER A 33 -3.06 5.26 -3.08
CA SER A 33 -3.93 6.36 -2.62
C SER A 33 -3.42 7.73 -3.04
N TRP A 34 -2.11 7.97 -3.00
CA TRP A 34 -1.52 9.23 -3.45
C TRP A 34 -1.60 9.38 -4.97
N TYR A 35 -1.28 8.32 -5.71
CA TYR A 35 -1.39 8.30 -7.16
C TYR A 35 -2.82 8.58 -7.66
N LEU A 36 -3.84 8.01 -7.01
CA LEU A 36 -5.24 8.23 -7.39
C LEU A 36 -5.79 9.59 -6.96
N ARG A 37 -5.28 10.17 -5.87
CA ARG A 37 -5.80 11.41 -5.28
C ARG A 37 -5.17 12.66 -5.87
N TYR A 38 -3.90 12.59 -6.26
CA TYR A 38 -3.11 13.74 -6.67
C TYR A 38 -2.53 13.51 -8.07
N PRO A 39 -2.26 14.57 -8.84
CA PRO A 39 -1.64 14.45 -10.17
C PRO A 39 -0.13 14.18 -10.05
N LEU A 40 0.24 13.09 -9.37
CA LEU A 40 1.61 12.66 -9.16
C LEU A 40 2.00 11.58 -10.18
N SER A 41 3.23 11.63 -10.66
CA SER A 41 3.84 10.53 -11.40
C SER A 41 4.36 9.46 -10.44
N TYR A 42 4.62 8.25 -10.94
CA TYR A 42 5.25 7.19 -10.13
C TYR A 42 6.64 7.57 -9.61
N ARG A 43 7.35 8.46 -10.31
CA ARG A 43 8.66 8.99 -9.89
C ARG A 43 8.51 9.93 -8.70
N ASP A 44 7.47 10.75 -8.68
CA ASP A 44 7.19 11.64 -7.55
C ASP A 44 6.86 10.82 -6.30
N VAL A 45 6.09 9.72 -6.44
CA VAL A 45 5.79 8.82 -5.32
C VAL A 45 7.06 8.07 -4.84
N GLU A 46 7.93 7.64 -5.75
CA GLU A 46 9.25 7.07 -5.41
C GLU A 46 10.09 8.06 -4.60
N GLU A 47 10.14 9.33 -5.04
CA GLU A 47 10.90 10.37 -4.35
C GLU A 47 10.33 10.68 -2.96
N MET A 48 9.01 10.82 -2.84
CA MET A 48 8.34 11.00 -1.55
C MET A 48 8.64 9.84 -0.60
N PHE A 49 8.63 8.59 -1.08
CA PHE A 49 9.00 7.45 -0.25
C PHE A 49 10.47 7.47 0.15
N ARG A 50 11.38 7.86 -0.74
CA ARG A 50 12.80 8.03 -0.42
C ARG A 50 13.00 9.08 0.67
N GLU A 51 12.30 10.21 0.61
CA GLU A 51 12.32 11.25 1.65
C GLU A 51 11.85 10.72 3.02
N HIS A 52 10.93 9.76 3.02
CA HIS A 52 10.42 9.10 4.24
C HIS A 52 11.25 7.86 4.66
N GLY A 53 12.38 7.59 3.99
CA GLY A 53 13.28 6.48 4.31
C GLY A 53 12.87 5.12 3.72
N PHE A 54 11.97 5.09 2.74
CA PHE A 54 11.56 3.87 2.04
C PHE A 54 12.19 3.82 0.65
N GLU A 55 12.91 2.74 0.36
CA GLU A 55 13.46 2.47 -0.97
C GLU A 55 12.48 1.64 -1.80
N VAL A 56 11.67 2.32 -2.63
CA VAL A 56 10.72 1.67 -3.55
C VAL A 56 10.90 2.26 -4.95
N ASP A 57 11.29 1.43 -5.92
CA ASP A 57 11.42 1.87 -7.31
C ASP A 57 10.06 2.20 -7.95
N HIS A 58 9.97 3.26 -8.76
CA HIS A 58 8.77 3.62 -9.52
C HIS A 58 8.15 2.46 -10.33
N ASN A 59 8.94 1.49 -10.83
CA ASN A 59 8.36 0.32 -11.51
C ASN A 59 7.62 -0.60 -10.55
N THR A 60 8.06 -0.69 -9.31
CA THR A 60 7.35 -1.41 -8.25
C THR A 60 6.02 -0.74 -7.96
N ILE A 61 6.01 0.60 -7.86
CA ILE A 61 4.79 1.39 -7.64
C ILE A 61 3.82 1.22 -8.82
N ASN A 62 4.32 1.26 -10.06
CA ASN A 62 3.52 1.03 -11.27
C ASN A 62 2.86 -0.36 -11.29
N ARG A 63 3.42 -1.37 -10.61
CA ARG A 63 2.81 -2.72 -10.51
C ARG A 63 1.70 -2.81 -9.45
N TRP A 64 1.54 -1.79 -8.62
CA TRP A 64 0.53 -1.76 -7.56
C TRP A 64 -0.75 -1.03 -7.97
N ALA A 65 -0.64 -0.06 -8.89
CA ALA A 65 -1.77 0.59 -9.54
C ALA A 65 -2.53 -0.42 -10.43
#